data_AF-A0A4T0X5L4-F1
#
_entry.id   AF-A0A4T0X5L4-F1
#
_cell.length_a   1.000
_cell.length_b   1.000
_cell.length_c   1.000
_cell.angle_alpha   90.00
_cell.angle_beta   90.00
_cell.angle_gamma   90.00
#
_symmetry.space_group_name_H-M   'P 1'
#
loop_
_entity.id
_entity.type
_entity.pdbx_description
1 polymer ?
#
loop_
_entity_poly.entity_id
_entity_poly.type
_entity_poly.pdbx_seq_one_letter_code
_entity_poly.pdbx_strand_id
1 'polypeptide(L)'
;MDNEARDIIGDFTREVSRDHVNHHDVTSVNDNDVQELAQAWVQERSVHDILPSRDDLVQRIIAKVQRSQRVLEEQSADTSGHPLESDKTRAVLVEAELERVQFLLRAYTRARINKAQDHFTRGKDIYDDGSEGRLLTEDERAYARARLQLVRSVLGEEEEEGEADEDEQNREGQGEEHVIARDRTGRVQAVKWKSVQAAVLRGDAELV
;
A
#
# COMPACT_ATOMS: atom_id res chain seq x y z
N MET A 1 -37.62 15.84 -26.12
CA MET A 1 -36.72 16.98 -26.38
C MET A 1 -35.47 16.94 -25.49
N ASP A 2 -35.22 15.84 -24.78
CA ASP A 2 -34.22 15.80 -23.67
C ASP A 2 -32.88 15.16 -24.03
N ASN A 3 -32.69 14.76 -25.29
CA ASN A 3 -31.43 14.17 -25.78
C ASN A 3 -30.45 15.21 -26.32
N GLU A 4 -30.94 16.35 -26.79
CA GLU A 4 -30.12 17.43 -27.37
C GLU A 4 -29.32 18.18 -26.28
N ALA A 5 -29.93 18.39 -25.11
CA ALA A 5 -29.26 19.02 -23.97
C ALA A 5 -28.15 18.14 -23.36
N ARG A 6 -28.30 16.81 -23.40
CA ARG A 6 -27.24 15.87 -22.95
C ARG A 6 -26.05 15.87 -23.89
N ASP A 7 -26.29 16.01 -25.19
CA ASP A 7 -25.23 16.05 -26.20
C ASP A 7 -24.41 17.35 -26.08
N ILE A 8 -25.08 18.49 -25.85
CA ILE A 8 -24.44 19.80 -25.65
C ILE A 8 -23.59 19.83 -24.37
N ILE A 9 -24.07 19.23 -23.27
CA ILE A 9 -23.29 19.15 -22.02
C ILE A 9 -22.10 18.19 -22.19
N GLY A 10 -22.28 17.10 -22.94
CA GLY A 10 -21.20 16.17 -23.29
C GLY A 10 -20.13 16.78 -24.19
N ASP A 11 -20.51 17.71 -25.06
CA ASP A 11 -19.59 18.39 -25.97
C ASP A 11 -18.84 19.52 -25.25
N PHE A 12 -19.52 20.31 -24.42
CA PHE A 12 -18.90 21.34 -23.59
C PHE A 12 -17.88 20.76 -22.59
N THR A 13 -18.21 19.60 -21.99
CA THR A 13 -17.26 18.90 -21.11
C THR A 13 -16.04 18.34 -21.86
N ARG A 14 -16.21 17.91 -23.12
CA ARG A 14 -15.07 17.49 -23.97
C ARG A 14 -14.23 18.65 -24.46
N GLU A 15 -14.83 19.81 -24.72
CA GLU A 15 -14.12 21.00 -25.21
C GLU A 15 -13.32 21.67 -24.08
N VAL A 16 -13.88 21.77 -22.86
CA VAL A 16 -13.14 22.22 -21.67
C VAL A 16 -11.94 21.30 -21.36
N SER A 17 -12.04 20.00 -21.66
CA SER A 17 -10.91 19.06 -21.55
C SER A 17 -9.85 19.21 -22.65
N ARG A 18 -10.18 19.80 -23.81
CA ARG A 18 -9.22 19.96 -24.94
C ARG A 18 -8.35 21.20 -24.81
N ASP A 19 -8.87 22.28 -24.23
CA ASP A 19 -8.13 23.55 -24.08
C ASP A 19 -7.23 23.58 -22.83
N HIS A 20 -7.44 22.70 -21.85
CA HIS A 20 -6.44 22.41 -20.83
C HIS A 20 -5.38 21.46 -21.41
N VAL A 21 -4.47 22.03 -22.19
CA VAL A 21 -3.21 21.41 -22.60
C VAL A 21 -2.63 20.62 -21.43
N ASN A 22 -2.60 19.29 -21.59
CA ASN A 22 -1.82 18.23 -20.94
C ASN A 22 -0.67 18.63 -19.98
N HIS A 23 -0.93 19.45 -18.96
CA HIS A 23 0.02 19.74 -17.88
C HIS A 23 -0.29 18.93 -16.61
N HIS A 24 -1.41 18.22 -16.59
CA HIS A 24 -1.75 17.28 -15.51
C HIS A 24 -0.96 15.97 -15.57
N ASP A 25 -0.38 15.63 -16.72
CA ASP A 25 0.29 14.34 -16.95
C ASP A 25 1.68 14.24 -16.29
N VAL A 26 2.32 15.39 -16.00
CA VAL A 26 3.68 15.41 -15.46
C VAL A 26 3.71 15.15 -13.94
N THR A 27 2.57 15.35 -13.25
CA THR A 27 2.54 15.36 -11.78
C THR A 27 1.42 14.54 -11.15
N SER A 28 0.42 14.07 -11.91
CA SER A 28 -0.55 13.14 -11.34
C SER A 28 0.12 11.79 -11.15
N VAL A 29 0.54 11.50 -9.92
CA VAL A 29 0.67 10.10 -9.51
C VAL A 29 -0.67 9.48 -9.87
N ASN A 30 -0.71 8.53 -10.82
CA ASN A 30 -1.96 7.87 -11.23
C ASN A 30 -2.80 7.63 -9.99
N ASP A 31 -3.95 8.32 -9.87
CA ASP A 31 -4.79 8.24 -8.68
C ASP A 31 -5.10 6.77 -8.36
N ASN A 32 -5.18 5.94 -9.41
CA ASN A 32 -5.34 4.50 -9.30
C ASN A 32 -4.19 3.79 -8.54
N ASP A 33 -2.92 4.09 -8.80
CA ASP A 33 -1.80 3.44 -8.06
C ASP A 33 -1.83 3.84 -6.58
N VAL A 34 -2.13 5.12 -6.28
CA VAL A 34 -2.23 5.61 -4.89
C VAL A 34 -3.44 4.99 -4.17
N GLN A 35 -4.57 4.85 -4.87
CA GLN A 35 -5.75 4.16 -4.37
C GLN A 35 -5.48 2.68 -4.12
N GLU A 36 -4.81 2.00 -5.04
CA GLU A 36 -4.38 0.61 -4.87
C GLU A 36 -3.45 0.45 -3.67
N LEU A 37 -2.52 1.39 -3.44
CA LEU A 37 -1.64 1.39 -2.27
C LEU A 37 -2.41 1.65 -0.97
N ALA A 38 -3.37 2.58 -0.99
CA ALA A 38 -4.21 2.87 0.16
C ALA A 38 -5.06 1.65 0.54
N GLN A 39 -5.62 0.97 -0.46
CA GLN A 39 -6.36 -0.27 -0.26
C GLN A 39 -5.46 -1.39 0.26
N ALA A 40 -4.26 -1.57 -0.32
CA ALA A 40 -3.28 -2.54 0.17
C ALA A 40 -2.91 -2.29 1.64
N TRP A 41 -2.76 -1.02 2.03
CA TRP A 41 -2.48 -0.63 3.41
C TRP A 41 -3.65 -0.91 4.36
N VAL A 42 -4.89 -0.64 3.96
CA VAL A 42 -6.07 -1.02 4.75
C VAL A 42 -6.14 -2.53 4.91
N GLN A 43 -5.99 -3.28 3.81
CA GLN A 43 -6.00 -4.75 3.84
C GLN A 43 -4.93 -5.31 4.78
N GLU A 44 -3.70 -4.80 4.69
CA GLU A 44 -2.61 -5.21 5.56
C GLU A 44 -2.92 -4.93 7.04
N ARG A 45 -3.62 -3.85 7.38
CA ARG A 45 -3.98 -3.54 8.77
C ARG A 45 -5.16 -4.34 9.30
N SER A 46 -6.06 -4.77 8.41
CA SER A 46 -7.29 -5.47 8.80
C SER A 46 -7.09 -6.98 9.00
N VAL A 47 -5.93 -7.51 8.63
CA VAL A 47 -5.58 -8.94 8.75
C VAL A 47 -4.38 -9.08 9.69
N HIS A 48 -4.35 -10.15 10.49
CA HIS A 48 -3.20 -10.44 11.34
C HIS A 48 -2.07 -11.12 10.56
N ASP A 49 -2.42 -12.03 9.65
CA ASP A 49 -1.51 -12.69 8.71
C ASP A 49 -0.87 -11.72 7.71
N ILE A 50 0.32 -12.06 7.20
CA ILE A 50 1.04 -11.23 6.22
C ILE A 50 0.50 -11.48 4.81
N LEU A 51 0.13 -10.41 4.11
CA LEU A 51 -0.37 -10.51 2.74
C LEU A 51 0.79 -10.60 1.73
N PRO A 52 0.55 -11.18 0.54
CA PRO A 52 1.54 -11.19 -0.54
C PRO A 52 2.06 -9.80 -0.86
N SER A 53 3.38 -9.68 -1.08
CA SER A 53 3.96 -8.37 -1.33
C SER A 53 3.52 -7.80 -2.67
N ARG A 54 3.10 -6.53 -2.66
CA ARG A 54 2.85 -5.73 -3.87
C ARG A 54 4.11 -4.96 -4.27
N ASP A 55 5.24 -5.65 -4.36
CA ASP A 55 6.57 -5.06 -4.66
C ASP A 55 6.52 -4.18 -5.92
N ASP A 56 5.89 -4.66 -6.99
CA ASP A 56 5.77 -3.94 -8.26
C ASP A 56 5.04 -2.60 -8.10
N LEU A 57 3.93 -2.57 -7.36
CA LEU A 57 3.16 -1.36 -7.10
C LEU A 57 4.00 -0.35 -6.30
N VAL A 58 4.67 -0.81 -5.24
CA VAL A 58 5.53 0.03 -4.40
C VAL A 58 6.66 0.63 -5.23
N GLN A 59 7.36 -0.17 -6.04
CA GLN A 59 8.44 0.31 -6.90
C GLN A 59 7.95 1.33 -7.93
N ARG A 60 6.78 1.10 -8.55
CA ARG A 60 6.17 2.08 -9.47
C ARG A 60 5.92 3.42 -8.78
N ILE A 61 5.36 3.41 -7.57
CA ILE A 61 5.05 4.64 -6.83
C ILE A 61 6.32 5.35 -6.38
N ILE A 62 7.32 4.61 -5.87
CA ILE A 62 8.63 5.20 -5.49
C ILE A 62 9.28 5.90 -6.68
N ALA A 63 9.34 5.23 -7.83
CA ALA A 63 9.93 5.81 -9.04
C ALA A 63 9.17 7.07 -9.51
N LYS A 64 7.85 7.10 -9.35
CA LYS A 64 7.02 8.27 -9.66
C LYS A 64 7.28 9.42 -8.69
N VAL A 65 7.28 9.16 -7.38
CA VAL A 65 7.57 10.17 -6.36
C VAL A 65 8.94 10.81 -6.62
N GLN A 66 9.96 10.00 -6.89
CA GLN A 66 11.31 10.50 -7.21
C GLN A 66 11.33 11.38 -8.48
N ARG A 67 10.57 10.99 -9.51
CA ARG A 67 10.45 11.79 -10.74
C ARG A 67 9.75 13.12 -10.46
N SER A 68 8.64 13.10 -9.74
CA SER A 68 7.88 14.31 -9.41
C SER A 68 8.69 15.27 -8.52
N GLN A 69 9.50 14.74 -7.59
CA GLN A 69 10.43 15.54 -6.80
C GLN A 69 11.46 16.24 -7.68
N ARG A 70 12.09 15.52 -8.61
CA ARG A 70 13.06 16.11 -9.56
C ARG A 70 12.41 17.22 -10.40
N VAL A 71 11.20 17.00 -10.91
CA VAL A 71 10.49 18.02 -11.70
C VAL A 71 10.20 19.26 -10.85
N LEU A 72 9.78 19.09 -9.60
CA LEU A 72 9.51 20.20 -8.69
C LEU A 72 10.79 21.00 -8.38
N GLU A 73 11.93 20.32 -8.22
CA GLU A 73 13.24 20.94 -8.03
C GLU A 73 13.67 21.74 -9.27
N GLU A 74 13.51 21.18 -10.47
CA GLU A 74 13.81 21.86 -11.75
C GLU A 74 12.91 23.09 -11.96
N GLN A 75 11.60 22.96 -11.72
CA GLN A 75 10.64 24.06 -11.81
C GLN A 75 10.95 25.19 -10.83
N SER A 76 11.44 24.85 -9.64
CA SER A 76 11.85 25.82 -8.61
C SER A 76 13.13 26.58 -9.00
N ALA A 77 14.04 25.97 -9.76
CA ALA A 77 15.26 26.61 -10.24
C ALA A 77 15.00 27.60 -11.39
N ASP A 78 14.09 27.26 -12.31
CA ASP A 78 13.76 28.08 -13.49
C ASP A 78 12.88 29.30 -13.18
N THR A 79 12.17 29.32 -12.04
CA THR A 79 11.23 30.39 -11.68
C THR A 79 11.89 31.67 -11.15
N SER A 80 13.23 31.77 -11.19
CA SER A 80 14.02 32.92 -10.73
C SER A 80 13.73 34.26 -11.45
N GLY A 81 12.98 34.25 -12.55
CA GLY A 81 12.68 35.44 -13.36
C GLY A 81 11.43 36.26 -12.99
N HIS A 82 10.38 35.64 -12.43
CA HIS A 82 9.11 36.23 -11.89
C HIS A 82 8.01 35.14 -11.98
N PRO A 83 7.79 34.33 -10.94
CA PRO A 83 6.75 33.30 -10.96
C PRO A 83 5.37 33.93 -10.89
N LEU A 84 4.42 33.45 -11.71
CA LEU A 84 3.01 33.76 -11.51
C LEU A 84 2.56 33.18 -10.15
N GLU A 85 1.68 33.89 -9.44
CA GLU A 85 1.14 33.45 -8.14
C GLU A 85 0.41 32.10 -8.23
N SER A 86 -0.17 31.79 -9.40
CA SER A 86 -0.76 30.49 -9.73
C SER A 86 0.23 29.33 -9.73
N ASP A 87 1.50 29.57 -10.06
CA ASP A 87 2.49 28.50 -10.17
C ASP A 87 3.05 28.12 -8.80
N LYS A 88 3.20 29.11 -7.91
CA LYS A 88 3.58 28.88 -6.50
C LYS A 88 2.53 28.07 -5.74
N THR A 89 1.25 28.43 -5.90
CA THR A 89 0.15 27.71 -5.25
C THR A 89 0.03 26.26 -5.74
N ARG A 90 0.26 26.01 -7.04
CA ARG A 90 0.33 24.66 -7.60
C ARG A 90 1.51 23.86 -7.06
N ALA A 91 2.70 24.46 -6.97
CA ALA A 91 3.88 23.80 -6.41
C ALA A 91 3.65 23.34 -4.97
N VAL A 92 3.07 24.19 -4.12
CA VAL A 92 2.71 23.84 -2.73
C VAL A 92 1.71 22.68 -2.67
N LEU A 93 0.71 22.66 -3.55
CA LEU A 93 -0.27 21.56 -3.61
C LEU A 93 0.40 20.23 -3.98
N VAL A 94 1.29 20.27 -4.97
CA VAL A 94 2.06 19.09 -5.41
C VAL A 94 2.97 18.59 -4.28
N GLU A 95 3.67 19.48 -3.59
CA GLU A 95 4.54 19.12 -2.47
C GLU A 95 3.76 18.44 -1.35
N ALA A 96 2.62 19.01 -0.94
CA ALA A 96 1.74 18.41 0.07
C ALA A 96 1.21 17.03 -0.36
N GLU A 97 0.89 16.84 -1.63
CA GLU A 97 0.44 15.55 -2.15
C GLU A 97 1.58 14.51 -2.17
N LEU A 98 2.80 14.92 -2.51
CA LEU A 98 3.97 14.04 -2.42
C LEU A 98 4.23 13.60 -0.97
N GLU A 99 4.10 14.51 -0.01
CA GLU A 99 4.21 14.15 1.42
C GLU A 99 3.15 13.14 1.83
N ARG A 100 1.90 13.31 1.37
CA ARG A 100 0.79 12.37 1.63
C ARG A 100 1.09 10.98 1.08
N VAL A 101 1.58 10.88 -0.16
CA VAL A 101 1.93 9.59 -0.80
C VAL A 101 3.13 8.95 -0.08
N GLN A 102 4.15 9.73 0.29
CA GLN A 102 5.29 9.21 1.04
C GLN A 102 4.90 8.72 2.43
N PHE A 103 3.98 9.43 3.11
CA PHE A 103 3.42 8.97 4.38
C PHE A 103 2.76 7.60 4.21
N LEU A 104 1.94 7.44 3.15
CA LEU A 104 1.25 6.18 2.88
C LEU A 104 2.22 5.04 2.58
N LEU A 105 3.25 5.27 1.77
CA LEU A 105 4.33 4.30 1.52
C LEU A 105 5.00 3.85 2.83
N ARG A 106 5.40 4.81 3.67
CA ARG A 106 6.03 4.50 4.97
C ARG A 106 5.08 3.74 5.88
N ALA A 107 3.79 4.12 5.91
CA ALA A 107 2.78 3.47 6.74
C ALA A 107 2.55 2.01 6.31
N TYR A 108 2.50 1.75 5.01
CA TYR A 108 2.40 0.41 4.43
C TYR A 108 3.61 -0.46 4.79
N THR A 109 4.83 0.01 4.49
CA THR A 109 6.06 -0.75 4.76
C THR A 109 6.25 -1.01 6.26
N ARG A 110 5.95 -0.04 7.13
CA ARG A 110 6.04 -0.24 8.59
C ARG A 110 5.06 -1.28 9.11
N ALA A 111 3.82 -1.29 8.61
CA ALA A 111 2.83 -2.29 9.01
C ALA A 111 3.32 -3.70 8.67
N ARG A 112 3.88 -3.89 7.46
CA ARG A 112 4.44 -5.16 7.01
C ARG A 112 5.66 -5.58 7.81
N ILE A 113 6.61 -4.68 8.05
CA ILE A 113 7.81 -4.95 8.86
C ILE A 113 7.44 -5.40 10.27
N ASN A 114 6.47 -4.75 10.91
CA ASN A 114 6.04 -5.14 12.26
C ASN A 114 5.44 -6.55 12.28
N LYS A 115 4.60 -6.88 11.30
CA LYS A 115 4.07 -8.25 11.17
C LYS A 115 5.17 -9.27 10.90
N ALA A 116 6.08 -8.97 9.97
CA ALA A 116 7.22 -9.83 9.69
C ALA A 116 7.99 -10.10 10.99
N GLN A 117 8.29 -9.06 11.77
CA GLN A 117 8.95 -9.20 13.06
C GLN A 117 8.19 -10.13 14.02
N ASP A 118 6.87 -9.94 14.17
CA ASP A 118 6.04 -10.77 15.06
C ASP A 118 5.97 -12.24 14.62
N HIS A 119 6.00 -12.51 13.32
CA HIS A 119 6.06 -13.88 12.81
C HIS A 119 7.43 -14.52 13.05
N PHE A 120 8.52 -13.79 12.83
CA PHE A 120 9.90 -14.24 13.08
C PHE A 120 10.16 -14.52 14.57
N THR A 121 9.62 -13.71 15.49
CA THR A 121 9.77 -13.95 16.94
C THR A 121 8.97 -15.16 17.41
N ARG A 122 7.83 -15.47 16.78
CA ARG A 122 7.02 -16.67 17.08
C ARG A 122 7.55 -17.96 16.43
N GLY A 123 8.69 -17.91 15.74
CA GLY A 123 9.26 -19.09 15.08
C GLY A 123 8.41 -19.64 13.94
N LYS A 124 7.44 -18.88 13.42
CA LYS A 124 6.70 -19.30 12.23
C LYS A 124 7.65 -19.23 11.04
N ASP A 125 7.90 -20.37 10.43
CA ASP A 125 8.66 -20.50 9.20
C ASP A 125 7.92 -19.75 8.09
N ILE A 126 8.26 -18.46 7.91
CA ILE A 126 7.79 -17.65 6.78
C ILE A 126 8.57 -18.01 5.51
N TYR A 127 8.80 -19.30 5.30
CA TYR A 127 9.24 -19.80 4.02
C TYR A 127 8.04 -19.80 3.08
N ASP A 128 8.34 -19.46 1.84
CA ASP A 128 7.41 -19.41 0.72
C ASP A 128 6.83 -20.82 0.52
N ASP A 129 5.70 -21.12 1.20
CA ASP A 129 4.96 -22.38 1.10
C ASP A 129 4.25 -22.41 -0.26
N GLY A 130 5.05 -22.44 -1.34
CA GLY A 130 4.63 -22.62 -2.73
C GLY A 130 3.46 -21.76 -3.22
N SER A 131 3.08 -20.70 -2.51
CA SER A 131 1.77 -20.07 -2.59
C SER A 131 1.84 -18.83 -3.48
N GLU A 132 1.95 -19.05 -4.79
CA GLU A 132 1.72 -18.12 -5.92
C GLU A 132 2.32 -16.68 -5.84
N GLY A 133 3.05 -16.30 -4.81
CA GLY A 133 3.54 -14.95 -4.60
C GLY A 133 4.52 -14.84 -3.44
N ARG A 134 5.59 -14.06 -3.68
CA ARG A 134 6.58 -13.71 -2.66
C ARG A 134 5.89 -12.98 -1.50
N LEU A 135 5.79 -13.64 -0.35
CA LEU A 135 5.13 -13.08 0.85
C LEU A 135 5.88 -11.86 1.42
N LEU A 136 7.21 -11.89 1.43
CA LEU A 136 8.06 -10.81 1.93
C LEU A 136 9.10 -10.38 0.90
N THR A 137 9.33 -9.07 0.80
CA THR A 137 10.48 -8.53 0.06
C THR A 137 11.78 -8.95 0.73
N GLU A 138 12.88 -9.00 -0.03
CA GLU A 138 14.20 -9.33 0.52
C GLU A 138 14.63 -8.34 1.61
N ASP A 139 14.34 -7.05 1.43
CA ASP A 139 14.66 -6.01 2.41
C ASP A 139 13.87 -6.19 3.73
N GLU A 140 12.59 -6.60 3.65
CA GLU A 140 11.75 -6.87 4.81
C GLU A 140 12.30 -8.06 5.61
N ARG A 141 12.71 -9.12 4.90
CA ARG A 141 13.29 -10.32 5.49
C ARG A 141 14.65 -10.04 6.13
N ALA A 142 15.51 -9.28 5.43
CA ALA A 142 16.81 -8.88 5.94
C ALA A 142 16.66 -8.05 7.23
N TYR A 143 15.72 -7.09 7.22
CA TYR A 143 15.42 -6.27 8.40
C TYR A 143 14.91 -7.12 9.57
N ALA A 144 13.92 -7.98 9.35
CA ALA A 144 13.33 -8.81 10.40
C ALA A 144 14.38 -9.76 11.03
N ARG A 145 15.24 -10.38 10.21
CA ARG A 145 16.34 -11.23 10.67
C ARG A 145 17.37 -10.45 11.49
N ALA A 146 17.84 -9.31 10.98
CA ALA A 146 18.80 -8.47 11.69
C ALA A 146 18.24 -7.98 13.03
N ARG A 147 16.94 -7.63 13.05
CA ARG A 147 16.24 -7.23 14.26
C ARG A 147 16.13 -8.38 15.27
N LEU A 148 15.79 -9.58 14.82
CA LEU A 148 15.72 -10.77 15.68
C LEU A 148 17.08 -11.08 16.31
N GLN A 149 18.16 -11.05 15.52
CA GLN A 149 19.52 -11.23 16.01
C GLN A 149 19.88 -10.19 17.08
N LEU A 150 19.54 -8.92 16.85
CA LEU A 150 19.75 -7.86 17.84
C LEU A 150 18.98 -8.14 19.13
N VAL A 151 17.69 -8.49 19.03
CA VAL A 151 16.86 -8.79 20.20
C VAL A 151 17.43 -9.97 20.98
N ARG A 152 17.80 -11.07 20.31
CA ARG A 152 18.46 -12.23 20.94
C ARG A 152 19.76 -11.84 21.64
N SER A 153 20.60 -11.04 20.97
CA SER A 153 21.87 -10.55 21.54
C SER A 153 21.68 -9.68 22.79
N VAL A 154 20.59 -8.91 22.86
CA VAL A 154 20.24 -8.07 24.01
C VAL A 154 19.67 -8.92 25.15
N LEU A 155 18.88 -9.94 24.83
CA LEU A 155 18.29 -10.84 25.82
C LEU A 155 19.30 -11.85 26.38
N GLY A 156 20.45 -12.03 25.74
CA GLY A 156 21.48 -12.98 26.19
C GLY A 156 21.06 -14.44 25.98
N GLU A 157 20.09 -14.68 25.11
CA GLU A 157 19.64 -16.01 24.71
C GLU A 157 20.69 -16.60 23.76
N GLU A 158 21.44 -17.59 24.22
CA GLU A 158 22.14 -18.54 23.35
C GLU A 158 21.09 -19.40 22.63
N GLU A 159 21.35 -19.81 21.39
CA GLU A 159 20.41 -20.57 20.56
C GLU A 159 19.96 -21.87 21.28
N GLU A 160 18.89 -21.82 22.06
CA GLU A 160 18.05 -22.98 22.28
C GLU A 160 17.33 -23.21 20.95
N GLU A 161 17.77 -24.23 20.20
CA GLU A 161 16.99 -24.80 19.10
C GLU A 161 15.61 -25.12 19.68
N GLY A 162 14.65 -24.24 19.43
CA GLY A 162 13.31 -24.37 19.97
C GLY A 162 12.74 -25.72 19.57
N GLU A 163 12.55 -26.57 20.58
CA GLU A 163 11.64 -27.69 20.51
C GLU A 163 10.31 -27.09 20.06
N ALA A 164 9.89 -27.41 18.83
CA ALA A 164 8.64 -26.90 18.30
C ALA A 164 7.52 -27.50 19.15
N ASP A 165 7.04 -26.72 20.13
CA ASP A 165 5.93 -27.11 21.00
C ASP A 165 4.75 -27.54 20.12
N GLU A 166 4.54 -28.86 20.04
CA GLU A 166 3.41 -29.50 19.33
C GLU A 166 2.05 -29.00 19.88
N ASP A 167 2.06 -28.36 21.05
CA ASP A 167 0.92 -27.75 21.72
C ASP A 167 0.40 -26.46 21.05
N GLU A 168 1.19 -25.76 20.25
CA GLU A 168 0.76 -24.53 19.56
C GLU A 168 -0.20 -24.85 18.40
N GLN A 169 0.00 -25.97 17.70
CA GLN A 169 -0.88 -26.45 16.63
C GLN A 169 -2.30 -26.76 17.14
N ASN A 170 -2.45 -27.12 18.42
CA ASN A 170 -3.75 -27.40 19.04
C ASN A 170 -4.48 -26.14 19.54
N ARG A 171 -3.79 -25.00 19.68
CA ARG A 171 -4.41 -23.68 19.99
C ARG A 171 -4.95 -22.96 18.75
N GLU A 172 -4.51 -23.33 17.55
CA GLU A 172 -4.97 -22.73 16.27
C GLU A 172 -6.48 -22.93 15.99
N GLY A 173 -7.19 -23.69 16.83
CA GLY A 173 -8.63 -23.90 16.76
C GLY A 173 -9.52 -22.87 17.46
N GLN A 174 -8.99 -21.88 18.21
CA GLN A 174 -9.84 -21.07 19.11
C GLN A 174 -9.76 -19.54 18.96
N GLY A 175 -8.94 -19.02 18.06
CA GLY A 175 -8.98 -17.61 17.66
C GLY A 175 -9.79 -17.43 16.38
N GLU A 176 -11.11 -17.27 16.47
CA GLU A 176 -11.91 -16.95 15.29
C GLU A 176 -11.62 -15.50 14.85
N GLU A 177 -10.57 -15.30 14.05
CA GLU A 177 -10.23 -13.99 13.49
C GLU A 177 -11.31 -13.55 12.49
N HIS A 178 -12.13 -12.60 12.94
CA HIS A 178 -13.16 -11.95 12.14
C HIS A 178 -12.60 -10.66 11.54
N VAL A 179 -12.77 -10.51 10.22
CA VAL A 179 -12.42 -9.30 9.47
C VAL A 179 -13.69 -8.69 8.90
N ILE A 180 -13.71 -7.37 8.76
CA ILE A 180 -14.83 -6.67 8.13
C ILE A 180 -14.55 -6.61 6.63
N ALA A 181 -15.38 -7.28 5.84
CA ALA A 181 -15.27 -7.32 4.39
C ALA A 181 -16.51 -6.72 3.72
N ARG A 182 -16.29 -6.00 2.63
CA ARG A 182 -17.30 -5.51 1.70
C ARG A 182 -17.31 -6.40 0.46
N ASP A 183 -18.48 -6.95 0.14
CA ASP A 183 -18.71 -7.72 -1.07
C ASP A 183 -18.98 -6.78 -2.28
N ARG A 184 -18.89 -7.31 -3.50
CA ARG A 184 -19.23 -6.63 -4.78
C ARG A 184 -20.64 -6.04 -4.82
N THR A 185 -21.56 -6.53 -3.99
CA THR A 185 -22.91 -5.94 -3.84
C THR A 185 -22.95 -4.74 -2.88
N GLY A 186 -21.81 -4.31 -2.35
CA GLY A 186 -21.70 -3.21 -1.37
C GLY A 186 -22.08 -3.57 0.07
N ARG A 187 -22.38 -4.84 0.36
CA ARG A 187 -22.72 -5.28 1.73
C ARG A 187 -21.46 -5.44 2.56
N VAL A 188 -21.48 -4.89 3.78
CA VAL A 188 -20.39 -4.99 4.75
C VAL A 188 -20.76 -6.02 5.82
N GLN A 189 -19.87 -6.98 6.05
CA GLN A 189 -20.09 -8.08 7.00
C GLN A 189 -18.79 -8.48 7.71
N ALA A 190 -18.92 -8.87 8.99
CA ALA A 190 -17.83 -9.50 9.73
C ALA A 190 -17.77 -11.00 9.38
N VAL A 191 -16.67 -11.44 8.78
CA VAL A 191 -16.47 -12.81 8.28
C VAL A 191 -15.12 -13.35 8.71
N LYS A 192 -14.97 -14.67 8.75
CA LYS A 192 -13.70 -15.31 9.11
C LYS A 192 -12.66 -15.05 8.02
N TRP A 193 -11.45 -14.63 8.39
CA TRP A 193 -10.38 -14.34 7.42
C TRP A 193 -10.17 -15.50 6.43
N LYS A 194 -10.02 -16.73 6.94
CA LYS A 194 -9.84 -17.94 6.12
C LYS A 194 -10.95 -18.17 5.07
N SER A 195 -12.18 -17.71 5.33
CA SER A 195 -13.29 -17.85 4.38
C SER A 195 -13.31 -16.80 3.27
N VAL A 196 -12.71 -15.63 3.51
CA VAL A 196 -12.73 -14.48 2.57
C VAL A 196 -11.38 -14.23 1.92
N GLN A 197 -10.30 -14.81 2.44
CA GLN A 197 -8.92 -14.65 1.96
C GLN A 197 -8.80 -14.80 0.44
N ALA A 198 -9.32 -15.90 -0.11
CA ALA A 198 -9.23 -16.16 -1.55
C ALA A 198 -10.02 -15.12 -2.38
N ALA A 199 -11.13 -14.59 -1.85
CA ALA A 199 -11.90 -13.54 -2.51
C ALA A 199 -11.18 -12.18 -2.46
N VAL A 200 -10.54 -11.84 -1.33
CA VAL A 200 -9.74 -10.62 -1.19
C VAL A 200 -8.51 -10.66 -2.10
N LEU A 201 -7.81 -11.79 -2.17
CA LEU A 201 -6.64 -11.96 -3.04
C LEU A 201 -6.98 -11.86 -4.53
N ARG A 202 -8.18 -12.29 -4.94
CA ARG A 202 -8.68 -12.13 -6.31
C ARG A 202 -9.26 -10.74 -6.61
N GLY A 203 -9.44 -9.90 -5.60
CA GLY A 203 -10.10 -8.60 -5.74
C GLY A 203 -11.64 -8.66 -5.81
N ASP A 204 -12.25 -9.81 -5.49
CA ASP A 204 -13.71 -9.98 -5.46
C ASP A 204 -14.36 -9.34 -4.21
N ALA A 205 -13.56 -9.05 -3.18
CA ALA A 205 -13.98 -8.46 -1.92
C ALA A 205 -12.92 -7.49 -1.38
N GLU A 206 -13.35 -6.44 -0.69
CA GLU A 206 -12.47 -5.43 -0.10
C GLU A 206 -12.57 -5.45 1.42
N LEU A 207 -11.43 -5.33 2.10
CA LEU A 207 -11.42 -5.14 3.55
C LEU A 207 -11.70 -3.67 3.88
N VAL A 208 -12.46 -3.45 4.96
CA VAL A 208 -12.91 -2.13 5.43
C VAL A 208 -12.25 -1.79 6.76
#